data_AF-A0A1H1HYE0-F1
#
_entry.id   AF-A0A1H1HYE0-F1
#
_cell.length_a   1.000
_cell.length_b   1.000
_cell.length_c   1.000
_cell.angle_alpha   90.00
_cell.angle_beta   90.00
_cell.angle_gamma   90.00
#
_symmetry.space_group_name_H-M   'P 1'
#
loop_
_entity.id
_entity.type
_entity.pdbx_description
1 polymer ?
#
loop_
_entity_poly.entity_id
_entity_poly.type
_entity_poly.pdbx_seq_one_letter_code
_entity_poly.pdbx_strand_id
1 'polypeptide(L)'
;MTEETVDLDRRRGMAAQKATELRRLLTEVAADQEALRLRQERLEAQFVAAPSVTWLDAAEKARYLLTLFASTLAAQEPRRQTLIANVLDDFARLSREAAERHDSQ
;
A
#
# COMPACT_ATOMS: atom_id res chain seq x y z
N MET A 1 -41.48 -25.44 -32.84
CA MET A 1 -40.11 -24.97 -32.58
C MET A 1 -40.11 -23.47 -32.82
N THR A 2 -40.48 -22.68 -31.82
CA THR A 2 -40.50 -21.21 -31.91
C THR A 2 -39.11 -20.71 -31.59
N GLU A 3 -38.29 -20.55 -32.62
CA GLU A 3 -37.02 -19.82 -32.49
C GLU A 3 -37.34 -18.36 -32.20
N GLU A 4 -37.12 -17.97 -30.95
CA GLU A 4 -37.21 -16.61 -30.47
C GLU A 4 -36.22 -15.75 -31.28
N THR A 5 -36.74 -14.89 -32.16
CA THR A 5 -35.93 -14.01 -33.00
C THR A 5 -35.14 -13.05 -32.12
N VAL A 6 -33.84 -13.32 -32.00
CA VAL A 6 -32.96 -12.51 -31.16
C VAL A 6 -32.76 -11.13 -31.81
N ASP A 7 -33.24 -10.08 -31.14
CA ASP A 7 -32.95 -8.69 -31.52
C ASP A 7 -31.47 -8.36 -31.27
N LEU A 8 -30.69 -8.36 -32.36
CA LEU A 8 -29.26 -8.12 -32.37
C LEU A 8 -28.91 -6.67 -32.06
N ASP A 9 -29.77 -5.70 -32.40
CA ASP A 9 -29.49 -4.28 -32.18
C ASP A 9 -29.67 -3.92 -30.71
N ARG A 10 -30.69 -4.48 -30.04
CA ARG A 10 -30.83 -4.37 -28.59
C ARG A 10 -29.62 -4.98 -27.85
N ARG A 11 -29.13 -6.14 -28.30
CA ARG A 11 -27.92 -6.76 -27.71
C ARG A 11 -26.66 -5.90 -27.94
N ARG A 12 -26.50 -5.30 -29.12
CA ARG A 12 -25.39 -4.39 -29.42
C ARG A 12 -25.44 -3.10 -28.59
N GLY A 13 -26.62 -2.50 -28.41
CA GLY A 13 -26.80 -1.33 -27.55
C GLY A 13 -26.43 -1.60 -26.09
N MET A 14 -26.86 -2.74 -25.54
CA MET A 14 -26.48 -3.17 -24.19
C MET A 14 -24.97 -3.43 -24.06
N ALA A 15 -24.33 -4.01 -25.08
CA ALA A 15 -22.89 -4.21 -25.09
C ALA A 15 -22.11 -2.89 -25.13
N ALA A 16 -22.56 -1.92 -25.94
CA ALA A 16 -21.96 -0.60 -26.02
C ALA A 16 -22.09 0.19 -24.70
N GLN A 17 -23.25 0.10 -24.05
CA GLN A 17 -23.48 0.69 -22.73
C GLN A 17 -22.55 0.10 -21.67
N LYS A 18 -22.49 -1.24 -21.57
CA LYS A 18 -21.59 -1.94 -20.64
C LYS A 18 -20.12 -1.60 -20.87
N ALA A 19 -19.69 -1.51 -22.13
CA ALA A 19 -18.32 -1.11 -22.46
C ALA A 19 -18.03 0.33 -22.01
N THR A 20 -19.01 1.21 -22.05
CA THR A 20 -18.87 2.60 -21.60
C THR A 20 -18.83 2.68 -20.07
N GLU A 21 -19.71 1.96 -19.39
CA GLU A 21 -19.71 1.85 -17.92
C GLU A 21 -18.39 1.29 -17.41
N LEU A 22 -17.85 0.24 -18.06
CA LEU A 22 -16.56 -0.34 -17.70
C LEU A 22 -15.40 0.67 -17.86
N ARG A 23 -15.38 1.42 -18.96
CA ARG A 23 -14.37 2.49 -19.15
C ARG A 23 -14.48 3.55 -18.07
N ARG A 24 -15.69 3.98 -17.72
CA ARG A 24 -15.91 4.96 -16.65
C ARG A 24 -15.39 4.45 -15.31
N LEU A 25 -15.72 3.21 -14.94
CA LEU A 25 -15.22 2.58 -13.71
C LEU A 25 -13.68 2.53 -13.68
N LEU A 26 -13.05 2.14 -14.80
CA LEU A 26 -11.59 2.11 -14.90
C LEU A 26 -10.97 3.52 -14.74
N THR A 27 -11.61 4.55 -15.32
CA THR A 27 -11.16 5.94 -15.16
C THR A 27 -11.31 6.43 -13.72
N GLU A 28 -12.43 6.11 -13.07
CA GLU A 28 -12.67 6.45 -11.65
C GLU A 28 -11.62 5.76 -10.76
N VAL A 29 -11.39 4.46 -10.94
CA VAL A 29 -10.36 3.70 -10.21
C VAL A 29 -8.96 4.26 -10.43
N ALA A 30 -8.62 4.64 -11.66
CA ALA A 30 -7.31 5.24 -11.97
C ALA A 30 -7.12 6.59 -11.26
N ALA A 31 -8.17 7.42 -11.22
CA ALA A 31 -8.13 8.71 -10.52
C ALA A 31 -7.97 8.53 -9.00
N ASP A 32 -8.69 7.57 -8.42
CA ASP A 32 -8.58 7.24 -6.99
C ASP A 32 -7.18 6.70 -6.64
N GLN A 33 -6.61 5.84 -7.49
CA GLN A 33 -5.24 5.34 -7.31
C GLN A 33 -4.21 6.47 -7.34
N GLU A 34 -4.34 7.43 -8.26
CA GLU A 34 -3.42 8.57 -8.31
C GLU A 34 -3.57 9.49 -7.09
N ALA A 35 -4.81 9.74 -6.65
CA ALA A 35 -5.06 10.52 -5.44
C ALA A 35 -4.45 9.86 -4.19
N LEU A 36 -4.55 8.53 -4.08
CA LEU A 36 -3.92 7.75 -3.01
C LEU A 36 -2.40 7.85 -3.07
N ARG A 37 -1.81 7.70 -4.26
CA ARG A 37 -0.36 7.79 -4.46
C ARG A 37 0.18 9.16 -4.04
N LEU A 38 -0.43 10.25 -4.51
CA LEU A 38 -0.03 11.61 -4.14
C LEU A 38 -0.14 11.87 -2.63
N ARG A 39 -1.18 11.35 -1.99
CA ARG A 39 -1.34 11.47 -0.54
C ARG A 39 -0.26 10.69 0.21
N GLN A 40 0.08 9.49 -0.25
CA GLN A 40 1.13 8.67 0.34
C GLN A 40 2.49 9.35 0.19
N GLU A 41 2.84 9.82 -1.00
CA GLU A 41 4.09 10.56 -1.27
C GLU A 41 4.23 11.80 -0.38
N ARG A 42 3.14 12.55 -0.16
CA ARG A 42 3.16 13.70 0.74
C ARG A 42 3.39 13.31 2.21
N LEU A 43 2.77 12.22 2.67
CA LEU A 43 2.97 11.72 4.03
C LEU A 43 4.40 11.21 4.21
N GLU A 44 4.94 10.48 3.24
CA GLU A 44 6.33 10.04 3.24
C GLU A 44 7.30 11.22 3.26
N ALA A 45 7.06 12.26 2.45
CA ALA A 45 7.89 13.45 2.43
C ALA A 45 7.93 14.16 3.80
N GLN A 46 6.78 14.26 4.48
CA GLN A 46 6.72 14.81 5.84
C GLN A 46 7.43 13.91 6.85
N PHE A 47 7.26 12.59 6.72
CA PHE A 47 7.88 11.59 7.60
C PHE A 47 9.40 11.56 7.46
N VAL A 48 9.92 11.76 6.25
CA VAL A 48 11.37 11.87 5.96
C VAL A 48 11.94 13.21 6.41
N ALA A 49 11.22 14.32 6.19
CA ALA A 49 11.72 15.67 6.48
C ALA A 49 11.83 15.99 7.98
N ALA A 50 10.95 15.43 8.82
CA ALA A 50 11.06 15.60 10.26
C ALA A 50 12.30 14.83 10.77
N PRO A 51 13.23 15.42 11.54
CA PRO A 51 14.28 14.65 12.19
C PRO A 51 13.68 13.73 13.28
N SER A 52 14.30 12.57 13.51
CA SER A 52 13.91 11.71 14.64
C SER A 52 14.49 12.28 15.93
N VAL A 53 13.62 12.53 16.92
CA VAL A 53 14.02 13.14 18.20
C VAL A 53 14.25 12.07 19.26
N THR A 54 13.52 10.96 19.15
CA THR A 54 13.63 9.81 20.05
C THR A 54 14.06 8.54 19.30
N TRP A 55 14.51 7.54 20.06
CA TRP A 55 14.74 6.20 19.51
C TRP A 55 13.47 5.63 18.86
N LEU A 56 12.30 5.86 19.47
CA LEU A 56 11.02 5.39 18.94
C LEU A 56 10.73 5.99 17.55
N ASP A 57 10.98 7.29 17.37
CA ASP A 57 10.81 7.96 16.07
C ASP A 57 11.76 7.39 15.00
N ALA A 58 12.99 7.07 15.37
CA ALA A 58 13.97 6.48 14.45
C ALA A 58 13.61 5.02 14.09
N ALA A 59 13.21 4.22 15.07
CA ALA A 59 12.80 2.84 14.90
C ALA A 59 11.55 2.72 14.01
N GLU A 60 10.57 3.62 14.17
CA GLU A 60 9.37 3.66 13.33
C GLU A 60 9.70 3.96 11.86
N LYS A 61 10.62 4.89 11.60
CA LYS A 61 11.09 5.17 10.24
C LYS A 61 11.83 4.00 9.61
N ALA A 62 12.71 3.37 10.38
CA ALA A 62 13.44 2.20 9.92
C ALA A 62 12.48 1.03 9.63
N ARG A 63 11.49 0.81 10.50
CA ARG A 63 10.41 -0.18 10.29
C ARG A 63 9.68 0.10 8.98
N TYR A 64 9.23 1.34 8.76
CA TYR A 64 8.54 1.74 7.54
C TYR A 64 9.36 1.41 6.28
N LEU A 65 10.62 1.84 6.24
CA LEU A 65 11.52 1.62 5.11
C LEU A 65 11.80 0.12 4.88
N LEU A 66 12.01 -0.65 5.94
CA LEU A 66 12.26 -2.09 5.84
C LEU A 66 11.04 -2.86 5.36
N THR A 67 9.83 -2.50 5.81
CA THR A 67 8.58 -3.08 5.31
C THR A 67 8.38 -2.77 3.82
N LEU A 68 8.64 -1.53 3.40
CA LEU A 68 8.59 -1.15 1.99
C LEU A 68 9.63 -1.94 1.17
N PHE A 69 10.87 -2.01 1.66
CA PHE A 69 11.95 -2.75 1.01
C PHE A 69 11.60 -4.25 0.88
N ALA A 70 11.01 -4.86 1.92
CA ALA A 70 10.61 -6.27 1.93
C ALA A 70 9.63 -6.64 0.80
N SER A 71 8.84 -5.67 0.32
CA SER A 71 7.92 -5.86 -0.81
C SER A 71 8.60 -5.86 -2.18
N THR A 72 9.86 -5.41 -2.27
CA THR A 72 10.61 -5.32 -3.53
C THR A 72 11.20 -6.66 -3.94
N LEU A 73 11.38 -6.86 -5.25
CA LEU A 73 12.05 -8.06 -5.78
C LEU A 73 13.45 -8.27 -5.20
N ALA A 74 14.18 -7.18 -4.94
CA ALA A 74 15.52 -7.23 -4.35
C ALA A 74 15.53 -7.87 -2.95
N ALA A 75 14.44 -7.72 -2.19
CA ALA A 75 14.30 -8.27 -0.85
C ALA A 75 13.67 -9.68 -0.81
N GLN A 76 13.17 -10.22 -1.92
CA GLN A 76 12.54 -11.55 -1.94
C GLN A 76 13.51 -12.72 -1.72
N GLU A 77 14.82 -12.48 -1.74
CA GLU A 77 15.80 -13.50 -1.37
C GLU A 77 15.56 -13.98 0.08
N PRO A 78 15.47 -15.31 0.33
CA PRO A 78 15.12 -15.85 1.65
C PRO A 78 15.98 -15.32 2.79
N ARG A 79 17.30 -15.18 2.56
CA ARG A 79 18.24 -14.64 3.56
C ARG A 79 17.92 -13.20 3.95
N ARG A 80 17.53 -12.36 2.98
CA ARG A 80 17.16 -10.96 3.22
C ARG A 80 15.83 -10.88 3.97
N GLN A 81 14.84 -11.70 3.61
CA GLN A 81 13.57 -11.77 4.34
C GLN A 81 13.79 -12.15 5.81
N THR A 82 14.61 -13.17 6.09
CA THR A 82 14.93 -13.56 7.47
C THR A 82 15.63 -12.44 8.24
N LEU A 83 16.60 -11.76 7.61
CA LEU A 83 17.29 -10.64 8.25
C LEU A 83 16.34 -9.48 8.55
N ILE A 84 15.47 -9.12 7.60
CA ILE A 84 14.47 -8.07 7.79
C ILE A 84 13.55 -8.42 8.95
N ALA A 85 13.01 -9.65 9.00
CA ALA A 85 12.15 -10.10 10.08
C ALA A 85 12.82 -9.99 11.46
N ASN A 86 14.06 -10.47 11.59
CA ASN A 86 14.81 -10.40 12.84
C ASN A 86 15.03 -8.94 13.30
N VAL A 87 15.38 -8.04 12.37
CA VAL A 87 15.59 -6.62 12.68
C VAL A 87 14.28 -5.94 13.10
N LEU A 88 13.16 -6.27 12.46
CA LEU A 88 11.85 -5.76 12.85
C LEU A 88 11.44 -6.23 14.26
N ASP A 89 11.72 -7.48 14.60
CA ASP A 89 11.47 -8.02 15.95
C ASP A 89 12.36 -7.33 17.00
N ASP A 90 13.62 -7.08 16.67
CA ASP A 90 14.55 -6.33 17.52
C ASP A 90 14.06 -4.90 17.77
N PHE A 91 13.61 -4.20 16.73
CA PHE A 91 13.01 -2.87 16.89
C PHE A 91 11.77 -2.89 17.77
N ALA A 92 10.89 -3.88 17.61
CA ALA A 92 9.70 -4.01 18.44
C ALA A 92 10.06 -4.24 19.91
N ARG A 93 11.06 -5.10 20.19
CA ARG A 93 11.56 -5.34 21.55
C ARG A 93 12.17 -4.09 22.17
N LEU A 94 13.14 -3.47 21.49
CA LEU A 94 13.86 -2.31 21.99
C LEU A 94 12.96 -1.07 22.17
N SER A 95 11.94 -0.93 21.32
CA SER A 95 10.96 0.17 21.45
C SER A 95 10.08 0.00 22.69
N ARG A 96 9.69 -1.23 23.04
CA ARG A 96 8.97 -1.50 24.30
C ARG A 96 9.83 -1.17 25.52
N GLU A 97 11.08 -1.63 25.53
CA GLU A 97 12.02 -1.32 26.62
C GLU A 97 12.27 0.19 26.76
N ALA A 98 12.35 0.92 25.65
CA ALA A 98 12.52 2.37 25.67
C ALA A 98 11.29 3.09 26.23
N ALA A 99 10.07 2.61 25.94
CA ALA A 99 8.84 3.15 26.50
C ALA A 99 8.73 2.89 28.01
N GLU A 100 9.04 1.67 28.46
CA GLU A 100 9.03 1.29 29.88
C GLU A 100 10.02 2.11 30.73
N ARG A 101 11.18 2.45 30.16
CA ARG A 101 12.16 3.33 30.81
C ARG A 101 11.67 4.77 30.92
N HIS A 102 10.87 5.24 29.95
CA HIS A 102 10.31 6.59 29.96
C HIS A 102 9.21 6.73 31.03
N ASP A 103 8.39 5.69 31.23
CA ASP A 103 7.31 5.67 32.23
C ASP A 103 7.80 5.50 33.69
N SER A 104 9.06 5.12 33.87
CA SER A 104 9.69 4.90 35.19
C SER A 104 10.45 6.13 35.72
N GLN A 105 10.47 7.24 34.96
CA GLN A 105 11.21 8.47 35.25
C GLN A 105 10.27 9.63 35.62
#